data_AF-B7APM7-F1
#
_entry.id   AF-B7APM7-F1
#
_cell.length_a   1.000
_cell.length_b   1.000
_cell.length_c   1.000
_cell.angle_alpha   90.00
_cell.angle_beta   90.00
_cell.angle_gamma   90.00
#
_symmetry.space_group_name_H-M   'P 1'
#
loop_
_entity.id
_entity.type
_entity.pdbx_description
1 polymer ?
#
loop_
_entity_poly.entity_id
_entity_poly.type
_entity_poly.pdbx_seq_one_letter_code
_entity_poly.pdbx_strand_id
1 'polypeptide(L)' 'MMESLRGKEKLLYNRYEIKKKNFDIMIKDTFFDVDFINKKSSNIEEFFDVIDW' A
#
# COMPACT_ATOMS: atom_id res chain seq x y z
N MET A 1 -9.11 1.51 13.64
CA MET A 1 -9.50 1.78 12.23
C MET A 1 -8.45 1.24 11.26
N MET A 2 -7.17 1.62 11.38
CA MET A 2 -6.09 1.08 10.52
C MET A 2 -5.83 -0.42 10.70
N GLU A 3 -5.90 -0.95 11.92
CA GLU A 3 -5.78 -2.40 12.18
C GLU A 3 -6.85 -3.23 11.45
N SER A 4 -8.05 -2.67 11.23
CA SER A 4 -9.11 -3.36 10.49
C SER A 4 -8.89 -3.41 8.98
N LEU A 5 -7.88 -2.69 8.48
CA LEU A 5 -7.50 -2.65 7.08
C LEU A 5 -6.20 -3.44 6.83
N ARG A 6 -5.27 -3.47 7.80
CA ARG A 6 -4.02 -4.24 7.73
C ARG A 6 -4.26 -5.74 7.46
N GLY A 7 -3.44 -6.31 6.58
CA GLY A 7 -3.43 -7.73 6.27
C GLY A 7 -4.60 -8.24 5.43
N LYS A 8 -5.47 -7.35 4.92
CA LYS A 8 -6.52 -7.73 3.98
C LYS A 8 -5.95 -7.98 2.60
N GLU A 9 -6.50 -8.97 1.91
CA GLU A 9 -6.21 -9.22 0.50
C GLU A 9 -6.67 -8.03 -0.35
N LYS A 10 -5.85 -7.67 -1.34
CA LYS A 10 -6.04 -6.45 -2.13
C LYS A 10 -5.92 -6.74 -3.61
N LEU A 11 -6.73 -6.02 -4.36
CA LEU A 11 -6.67 -6.00 -5.82
C LEU A 11 -5.39 -5.34 -6.32
N LEU A 12 -4.92 -4.33 -5.60
CA LEU A 12 -3.73 -3.56 -5.94
C LEU A 12 -2.81 -3.56 -4.73
N TYR A 13 -1.51 -3.61 -4.94
CA TYR A 13 -0.52 -3.26 -3.93
C TYR A 13 0.64 -2.50 -4.56
N ASN A 14 1.14 -1.50 -3.84
CA ASN A 14 2.18 -0.61 -4.33
C ASN A 14 3.51 -0.93 -3.65
N ARG A 15 4.57 -0.99 -4.45
CA ARG A 15 5.94 -0.98 -3.94
C ARG A 15 6.41 0.46 -3.88
N TYR A 16 6.70 0.93 -2.67
CA TYR A 16 7.19 2.28 -2.44
C TYR A 16 8.72 2.32 -2.41
N GLU A 17 9.29 3.41 -2.92
CA GLU A 17 10.67 3.79 -2.72
C GLU A 17 10.70 5.07 -1.88
N ILE A 18 11.47 5.06 -0.78
CA ILE A 18 11.50 6.14 0.21
C ILE A 18 12.89 6.78 0.22
N LYS A 19 12.97 8.05 -0.19
CA LYS A 19 14.18 8.87 -0.02
C LYS A 19 14.10 9.64 1.29
N LYS A 20 14.56 9.00 2.37
CA LYS A 20 14.48 9.51 3.75
C LYS A 20 15.00 10.94 3.95
N LYS A 21 16.06 11.33 3.23
CA LYS A 21 16.69 12.66 3.37
C LYS A 21 15.72 13.82 3.11
N ASN A 22 14.80 13.63 2.16
CA ASN A 22 13.85 14.66 1.74
C ASN A 22 12.39 14.25 1.96
N PHE A 23 12.16 13.07 2.54
CA PHE A 23 10.84 12.43 2.62
C PHE A 23 10.14 12.28 1.26
N ASP A 24 10.90 12.09 0.17
CA ASP A 24 10.28 11.78 -1.13
C ASP A 24 9.81 10.32 -1.10
N ILE A 25 8.51 10.13 -1.23
CA ILE A 25 7.86 8.81 -1.29
C ILE A 25 7.32 8.65 -2.71
N MET A 26 7.83 7.64 -3.41
CA MET A 26 7.42 7.35 -4.79
C MET A 26 6.87 5.94 -4.89
N ILE A 27 5.82 5.76 -5.68
CA ILE A 27 5.38 4.42 -6.10
C ILE A 27 6.31 3.99 -7.22
N LYS A 28 7.05 2.91 -6.99
CA LYS A 28 7.98 2.33 -7.96
C LYS A 28 7.27 1.36 -8.90
N ASP A 29 6.47 0.49 -8.31
CA ASP A 29 5.71 -0.54 -9.01
C ASP A 29 4.31 -0.64 -8.40
N THR A 30 3.33 -0.93 -9.23
CA THR A 30 1.98 -1.29 -8.80
C THR A 30 1.67 -2.67 -9.34
N PHE A 31 1.29 -3.57 -8.44
CA PHE A 31 0.92 -4.93 -8.79
C PHE A 31 -0.59 -5.07 -8.72
N PHE A 32 -1.15 -5.78 -9.69
CA PHE A 32 -2.58 -6.03 -9.80
C PHE A 32 -2.84 -7.53 -9.72
N ASP A 33 -3.74 -7.91 -8.83
CA ASP A 33 -4.13 -9.30 -8.64
C ASP A 33 -5.60 -9.49 -9.00
N VAL A 34 -5.82 -10.09 -10.17
CA VAL A 34 -7.15 -10.31 -10.78
C VAL A 34 -8.04 -11.14 -9.85
N ASP A 35 -7.47 -12.01 -9.03
CA ASP A 35 -8.23 -12.91 -8.15
C ASP A 35 -9.03 -12.12 -7.09
N PHE A 36 -8.68 -10.85 -6.86
CA PHE A 36 -9.34 -9.97 -5.89
C PHE A 36 -10.18 -8.84 -6.53
N ILE A 37 -10.51 -8.93 -7.82
CA ILE A 37 -11.21 -7.83 -8.54
C ILE A 37 -12.55 -7.41 -7.93
N ASN A 38 -13.26 -8.35 -7.31
CA ASN A 38 -14.55 -8.09 -6.67
C ASN A 38 -14.42 -7.69 -5.19
N LYS A 39 -13.20 -7.62 -4.63
CA LYS A 39 -12.97 -7.22 -3.24
C LYS A 39 -12.73 -5.72 -3.11
N LYS A 40 -13.61 -5.06 -2.38
CA LYS A 40 -13.39 -3.69 -1.92
C LYS A 40 -12.25 -3.67 -0.90
N SER A 41 -11.12 -3.12 -1.28
CA SER A 41 -9.91 -2.99 -0.46
C SER A 41 -9.41 -1.54 -0.48
N SER A 42 -8.45 -1.22 0.39
CA SER A 42 -7.79 0.08 0.45
C SER A 42 -6.28 -0.13 0.47
N ASN A 43 -5.53 0.77 -0.16
CA ASN A 43 -4.07 0.79 -0.10
C ASN A 43 -3.55 1.72 0.99
N ILE A 44 -4.44 2.36 1.76
CA ILE A 44 -4.05 3.43 2.68
C ILE A 44 -3.13 2.92 3.80
N GLU A 45 -3.30 1.68 4.27
CA GLU A 45 -2.38 1.08 5.24
C GLU A 45 -0.96 0.93 4.72
N GLU A 46 -0.74 0.71 3.42
CA GLU A 46 0.62 0.61 2.87
C GLU A 46 1.36 1.95 2.97
N PHE A 47 0.64 3.06 2.80
CA PHE A 47 1.21 4.39 2.97
C PHE A 47 1.55 4.67 4.44
N PHE A 48 0.68 4.26 5.38
CA PHE A 48 0.96 4.39 6.80
C PHE A 48 2.17 3.53 7.23
N ASP A 49 2.27 2.30 6.73
CA ASP A 49 3.42 1.42 6.99
C ASP A 49 4.74 2.02 6.44
N VAL A 50 4.65 2.86 5.41
CA VAL A 50 5.79 3.58 4.81
C VAL A 50 6.23 4.79 5.62
N ILE A 51 5.31 5.51 6.26
CA ILE A 51 5.61 6.75 7.01
C ILE A 51 5.82 6.53 8.51
N ASP A 52 5.25 5.46 9.08
CA ASP A 52 5.31 5.11 10.52
C ASP A 52 6.55 4.24 10.84
N TRP A 53 7.65 4.47 10.13
CA TRP A 53 8.92 3.75 10.33
C TRP A 53 9.59 4.10 11.66
#